data_AF-A0A6M0GB35-F1
#
_entry.id   AF-A0A6M0GB35-F1
#
_cell.length_a   1.000
_cell.length_b   1.000
_cell.length_c   1.000
_cell.angle_alpha   90.00
_cell.angle_beta   90.00
_cell.angle_gamma   90.00
#
_symmetry.space_group_name_H-M   'P 1'
#
loop_
_entity.id
_entity.type
_entity.pdbx_description
1 polymer ?
#
loop_
_entity_poly.entity_id
_entity_poly.type
_entity_poly.pdbx_seq_one_letter_code
_entity_poly.pdbx_strand_id
1 'polypeptide(L)'
;YLTEPKEIVHARGTIYEQGTFSAKDISRAWAIAEGNSENRTESIGLQYRYALIFTSFNSLASNILPEFMAALLEKEIWQPAQALAYVRQNKDSKHQAEGLEAIIQYLPPSLSPEALEVAIAIGGEQERVRALVSLAPHLPEVLPEALEAARAIRNEYQRADALARLAPHLPEVLPEALEVARAIGDESNRARALEGLAPHLPEVLPEALEVARAIGDESNRARALEGLASHLPEVLPEALDAARAIGDEYYRAYALRGLIEMFTPSSVDYPLWQKTLHTLASLTRPKFLEALPHLAPFIIHFGGVEALRETVKAVKDVSRWWK
;
A
#
# COMPACT_ATOMS: atom_id res chain seq x y z
N TYR A 1 -38.47 -8.19 -27.71
CA TYR A 1 -38.18 -9.63 -27.54
C TYR A 1 -37.78 -10.19 -28.88
N LEU A 2 -36.49 -10.09 -29.21
CA LEU A 2 -35.90 -10.67 -30.42
C LEU A 2 -35.03 -11.83 -29.96
N THR A 3 -35.30 -13.01 -30.50
CA THR A 3 -34.61 -14.27 -30.20
C THR A 3 -33.15 -14.22 -30.64
N GLU A 4 -32.23 -14.54 -29.74
CA GLU A 4 -30.78 -14.64 -30.00
C GLU A 4 -30.52 -15.63 -31.17
N PRO A 5 -29.63 -15.29 -32.13
CA PRO A 5 -29.16 -16.21 -33.16
C PRO A 5 -28.58 -17.51 -32.57
N LYS A 6 -28.92 -18.66 -33.17
CA LYS A 6 -28.50 -20.01 -32.70
C LYS A 6 -26.98 -20.17 -32.56
N GLU A 7 -26.20 -19.42 -33.32
CA GLU A 7 -24.74 -19.41 -33.26
C GLU A 7 -24.20 -18.77 -31.97
N ILE A 8 -24.94 -17.81 -31.40
CA ILE A 8 -24.62 -17.18 -30.10
C ILE A 8 -24.96 -18.13 -28.94
N VAL A 9 -25.99 -18.96 -29.08
CA VAL A 9 -26.31 -20.02 -28.09
C VAL A 9 -25.24 -21.11 -28.10
N HIS A 10 -24.70 -21.44 -29.28
CA HIS A 10 -23.61 -22.43 -29.38
C HIS A 10 -22.29 -21.89 -28.83
N ALA A 11 -21.98 -20.61 -29.08
CA ALA A 11 -20.87 -19.93 -28.42
C ALA A 11 -21.06 -19.90 -26.90
N ARG A 12 -22.26 -19.56 -26.38
CA ARG A 12 -22.57 -19.67 -24.95
C ARG A 12 -22.38 -21.07 -24.38
N GLY A 13 -22.73 -22.11 -25.12
CA GLY A 13 -22.53 -23.50 -24.71
C GLY A 13 -21.06 -23.88 -24.56
N THR A 14 -20.20 -23.42 -25.48
CA THR A 14 -18.74 -23.65 -25.39
C THR A 14 -18.06 -22.73 -24.35
N ILE A 15 -18.63 -21.54 -24.10
CA ILE A 15 -18.14 -20.54 -23.14
C ILE A 15 -18.19 -21.04 -21.68
N TYR A 16 -19.16 -21.90 -21.32
CA TYR A 16 -19.27 -22.43 -19.95
C TYR A 16 -18.50 -23.75 -19.74
N GLU A 17 -18.10 -24.45 -20.80
CA GLU A 17 -17.43 -25.76 -20.68
C GLU A 17 -15.89 -25.69 -20.74
N GLN A 18 -15.28 -24.62 -21.28
CA GLN A 18 -13.82 -24.60 -21.53
C GLN A 18 -13.01 -23.44 -20.93
N GLY A 19 -13.61 -22.52 -20.18
CA GLY A 19 -12.87 -21.66 -19.23
C GLY A 19 -11.73 -20.77 -19.76
N THR A 20 -11.55 -20.59 -21.08
CA THR A 20 -10.53 -19.68 -21.63
C THR A 20 -11.12 -18.81 -22.72
N PHE A 21 -11.26 -17.52 -22.42
CA PHE A 21 -11.57 -16.48 -23.40
C PHE A 21 -10.25 -15.90 -23.93
N SER A 22 -9.89 -16.17 -25.19
CA SER A 22 -8.64 -15.69 -25.79
C SER A 22 -8.86 -14.43 -26.62
N ALA A 23 -7.83 -13.57 -26.73
CA ALA A 23 -7.81 -12.46 -27.68
C ALA A 23 -8.10 -12.93 -29.14
N LYS A 24 -7.75 -14.18 -29.47
CA LYS A 24 -8.06 -14.81 -30.75
C LYS A 24 -9.56 -14.99 -30.99
N ASP A 25 -10.34 -15.24 -29.94
CA ASP A 25 -11.79 -15.43 -30.04
C ASP A 25 -12.51 -14.11 -30.30
N ILE A 26 -12.03 -13.02 -29.71
CA ILE A 26 -12.51 -11.65 -29.97
C ILE A 26 -12.18 -11.24 -31.41
N SER A 27 -10.95 -11.50 -31.89
CA SER A 27 -10.57 -11.20 -33.27
C SER A 27 -11.38 -11.99 -34.30
N ARG A 28 -11.73 -13.24 -33.98
CA ARG A 28 -12.59 -14.07 -34.83
C ARG A 28 -14.03 -13.55 -34.86
N ALA A 29 -14.56 -13.15 -33.70
CA ALA A 29 -15.90 -12.54 -33.60
C ALA A 29 -15.98 -11.18 -34.32
N TRP A 30 -14.90 -10.39 -34.28
CA TRP A 30 -14.75 -9.15 -35.04
C TRP A 30 -14.80 -9.39 -36.55
N ALA A 31 -14.02 -10.35 -37.07
CA ALA A 31 -13.98 -10.68 -38.49
C ALA A 31 -15.35 -11.16 -39.03
N ILE A 32 -16.13 -11.87 -38.21
CA ILE A 32 -17.50 -12.29 -38.55
C ILE A 32 -18.44 -11.07 -38.62
N ALA A 33 -18.28 -10.09 -37.71
CA ALA A 33 -19.05 -8.85 -37.76
C ALA A 33 -18.73 -7.99 -38.99
N GLU A 34 -17.48 -7.98 -39.46
CA GLU A 34 -17.07 -7.31 -40.69
C GLU A 34 -17.60 -8.01 -41.95
N GLY A 35 -17.70 -9.33 -41.94
CA GLY A 35 -18.17 -10.14 -43.07
C GLY A 35 -19.69 -10.11 -43.30
N ASN A 36 -20.49 -9.61 -42.35
CA ASN A 36 -21.94 -9.62 -42.45
C ASN A 36 -22.48 -8.39 -43.21
N SER A 37 -22.52 -8.49 -44.54
CA SER A 37 -22.87 -7.37 -45.44
C SER A 37 -24.36 -7.11 -45.65
N GLU A 38 -25.24 -8.00 -45.17
CA GLU A 38 -26.68 -7.94 -45.47
C GLU A 38 -27.44 -6.92 -44.61
N ASN A 39 -26.96 -6.61 -43.39
CA ASN A 39 -27.57 -5.62 -42.50
C ASN A 39 -26.52 -4.68 -41.87
N ARG A 40 -26.17 -3.61 -42.60
CA ARG A 40 -25.10 -2.67 -42.20
C ARG A 40 -25.30 -2.06 -40.80
N THR A 41 -26.54 -1.78 -40.40
CA THR A 41 -26.83 -1.17 -39.09
C THR A 41 -26.46 -2.11 -37.94
N GLU A 42 -26.73 -3.40 -38.08
CA GLU A 42 -26.43 -4.42 -37.08
C GLU A 42 -24.93 -4.77 -37.06
N SER A 43 -24.30 -4.83 -38.24
CA SER A 43 -22.85 -5.02 -38.38
C SER A 43 -22.04 -3.91 -37.69
N ILE A 44 -22.41 -2.64 -37.87
CA ILE A 44 -21.76 -1.50 -37.18
C ILE A 44 -21.92 -1.63 -35.65
N GLY A 45 -23.11 -2.00 -35.17
CA GLY A 45 -23.34 -2.20 -33.73
C GLY A 45 -22.49 -3.31 -33.12
N LEU A 46 -22.28 -4.41 -33.85
CA LEU A 46 -21.41 -5.51 -33.45
C LEU A 46 -19.93 -5.11 -33.47
N GLN A 47 -19.49 -4.39 -34.50
CA GLN A 47 -18.13 -3.84 -34.56
C GLN A 47 -17.84 -2.92 -33.36
N TYR A 48 -18.75 -2.01 -33.01
CA TYR A 48 -18.58 -1.16 -31.81
C TYR A 48 -18.56 -1.97 -30.51
N ARG A 49 -19.37 -3.04 -30.37
CA ARG A 49 -19.30 -3.91 -29.18
C ARG A 49 -17.97 -4.62 -29.08
N TYR A 50 -17.49 -5.23 -30.16
CA TYR A 50 -16.20 -5.92 -30.14
C TYR A 50 -15.04 -4.93 -29.98
N ALA A 51 -15.16 -3.70 -30.45
CA ALA A 51 -14.17 -2.65 -30.22
C ALA A 51 -14.09 -2.35 -28.74
N LEU A 52 -15.24 -2.12 -28.09
CA LEU A 52 -15.31 -1.86 -26.65
C LEU A 52 -14.84 -3.05 -25.82
N ILE A 53 -15.15 -4.29 -26.21
CA ILE A 53 -14.65 -5.50 -25.53
C ILE A 53 -13.13 -5.61 -25.70
N PHE A 54 -12.60 -5.36 -26.89
CA PHE A 54 -11.16 -5.44 -27.17
C PHE A 54 -10.38 -4.33 -26.46
N THR A 55 -10.89 -3.10 -26.45
CA THR A 55 -10.27 -1.97 -25.74
C THR A 55 -10.40 -2.13 -24.22
N SER A 56 -11.54 -2.64 -23.72
CA SER A 56 -11.71 -2.96 -22.30
C SER A 56 -10.81 -4.12 -21.89
N PHE A 57 -10.70 -5.17 -22.71
CA PHE A 57 -9.79 -6.28 -22.47
C PHE A 57 -8.34 -5.80 -22.48
N ASN A 58 -7.92 -4.95 -23.43
CA ASN A 58 -6.57 -4.39 -23.41
C ASN A 58 -6.34 -3.46 -22.21
N SER A 59 -7.33 -2.68 -21.80
CA SER A 59 -7.24 -1.82 -20.62
C SER A 59 -7.20 -2.63 -19.32
N LEU A 60 -7.97 -3.71 -19.22
CA LEU A 60 -8.02 -4.61 -18.06
C LEU A 60 -6.82 -5.56 -18.04
N ALA A 61 -6.37 -6.02 -19.20
CA ALA A 61 -5.14 -6.79 -19.38
C ALA A 61 -3.89 -5.90 -19.30
N SER A 62 -4.01 -4.58 -19.16
CA SER A 62 -2.90 -3.73 -18.71
C SER A 62 -2.84 -3.65 -17.17
N ASN A 63 -3.89 -4.10 -16.49
CA ASN A 63 -4.14 -3.95 -15.06
C ASN A 63 -4.68 -5.26 -14.44
N ILE A 64 -4.11 -6.41 -14.78
CA ILE A 64 -4.37 -7.63 -14.00
C ILE A 64 -3.79 -7.37 -12.62
N LEU A 65 -4.65 -7.30 -11.62
CA LEU A 65 -4.27 -7.06 -10.23
C LEU A 65 -3.23 -8.12 -9.78
N PRO A 66 -2.17 -7.74 -9.05
CA PRO A 66 -1.14 -8.66 -8.60
C PRO A 66 -1.70 -9.91 -7.89
N GLU A 67 -2.76 -9.72 -7.08
CA GLU A 67 -3.43 -10.80 -6.37
C GLU A 67 -4.11 -11.79 -7.32
N PHE A 68 -4.63 -11.30 -8.44
CA PHE A 68 -5.24 -12.16 -9.44
C PHE A 68 -4.18 -12.96 -10.21
N MET A 69 -3.01 -12.38 -10.50
CA MET A 69 -1.87 -13.13 -11.06
C MET A 69 -1.41 -14.24 -10.12
N ALA A 70 -1.26 -13.92 -8.83
CA ALA A 70 -0.90 -14.91 -7.82
C ALA A 70 -1.92 -16.05 -7.75
N ALA A 71 -3.23 -15.74 -7.77
CA ALA A 71 -4.28 -16.75 -7.78
C ALA A 71 -4.26 -17.64 -9.04
N LEU A 72 -3.96 -17.07 -10.21
CA LEU A 72 -3.83 -17.83 -11.47
C LEU A 72 -2.63 -18.79 -11.43
N LEU A 73 -1.53 -18.41 -10.78
CA LEU A 73 -0.37 -19.26 -10.56
C LEU A 73 -0.66 -20.35 -9.51
N GLU A 74 -1.30 -19.98 -8.40
CA GLU A 74 -1.68 -20.91 -7.33
C GLU A 74 -2.63 -22.01 -7.82
N LYS A 75 -3.54 -21.68 -8.75
CA LYS A 75 -4.46 -22.64 -9.37
C LYS A 75 -3.89 -23.31 -10.62
N GLU A 76 -2.61 -23.11 -10.90
CA GLU A 76 -1.90 -23.67 -12.05
C GLU A 76 -2.55 -23.36 -13.42
N ILE A 77 -3.36 -22.29 -13.47
CA ILE A 77 -4.01 -21.81 -14.69
C ILE A 77 -2.98 -21.09 -15.56
N TRP A 78 -2.07 -20.34 -14.93
CA TRP A 78 -0.90 -19.74 -15.57
C TRP A 78 0.36 -20.50 -15.20
N GLN A 79 1.27 -20.60 -16.17
CA GLN A 79 2.64 -21.03 -15.93
C GLN A 79 3.47 -19.84 -15.42
N PRO A 80 4.47 -20.06 -14.55
CA PRO A 80 5.36 -18.99 -14.06
C PRO A 80 5.97 -18.12 -15.16
N ALA A 81 6.38 -18.73 -16.28
CA ALA A 81 6.91 -18.01 -17.44
C ALA A 81 5.87 -17.08 -18.11
N GLN A 82 4.59 -17.47 -18.14
CA GLN A 82 3.53 -16.64 -18.69
C GLN A 82 3.26 -15.42 -17.80
N ALA A 83 3.25 -15.62 -16.48
CA ALA A 83 3.09 -14.52 -15.54
C ALA A 83 4.26 -13.53 -15.62
N LEU A 84 5.50 -14.03 -15.69
CA LEU A 84 6.68 -13.18 -15.84
C LEU A 84 6.68 -12.41 -17.17
N ALA A 85 6.30 -13.07 -18.27
CA ALA A 85 6.16 -12.41 -19.57
C ALA A 85 5.07 -11.32 -19.57
N TYR A 86 3.98 -11.53 -18.83
CA TYR A 86 2.94 -10.54 -18.65
C TYR A 86 3.46 -9.31 -17.88
N VAL A 87 4.14 -9.54 -16.75
CA VAL A 87 4.76 -8.47 -15.96
C VAL A 87 5.74 -7.66 -16.81
N ARG A 88 6.60 -8.34 -17.60
CA ARG A 88 7.54 -7.70 -18.52
C ARG A 88 6.87 -6.79 -19.55
N GLN A 89 5.68 -7.15 -20.04
CA GLN A 89 4.95 -6.39 -21.05
C GLN A 89 4.22 -5.17 -20.49
N ASN A 90 4.05 -5.08 -19.16
CA ASN A 90 3.41 -3.93 -18.55
C ASN A 90 4.27 -2.67 -18.72
N LYS A 91 3.65 -1.55 -19.14
CA LYS A 91 4.35 -0.28 -19.37
C LYS A 91 4.46 0.58 -18.12
N ASP A 92 3.65 0.28 -17.10
CA ASP A 92 3.62 1.01 -15.86
C ASP A 92 4.62 0.39 -14.87
N SER A 93 5.61 1.16 -14.45
CA SER A 93 6.68 0.69 -13.55
C SER A 93 6.15 0.19 -12.22
N LYS A 94 5.07 0.78 -11.71
CA LYS A 94 4.48 0.36 -10.43
C LYS A 94 3.84 -1.02 -10.58
N HIS A 95 3.03 -1.24 -11.61
CA HIS A 95 2.46 -2.56 -11.88
C HIS A 95 3.52 -3.61 -12.24
N GLN A 96 4.64 -3.22 -12.85
CA GLN A 96 5.77 -4.13 -13.05
C GLN A 96 6.35 -4.61 -11.71
N ALA A 97 6.64 -3.69 -10.80
CA ALA A 97 7.19 -4.01 -9.49
C ALA A 97 6.21 -4.84 -8.64
N GLU A 98 4.94 -4.43 -8.59
CA GLU A 98 3.88 -5.15 -7.86
C GLU A 98 3.61 -6.53 -8.46
N GLY A 99 3.66 -6.65 -9.79
CA GLY A 99 3.55 -7.91 -10.48
C GLY A 99 4.69 -8.87 -10.16
N LEU A 100 5.94 -8.40 -10.19
CA LEU A 100 7.11 -9.21 -9.78
C LEU A 100 6.98 -9.68 -8.33
N GLU A 101 6.62 -8.76 -7.42
CA GLU A 101 6.43 -9.07 -5.99
C GLU A 101 5.36 -10.15 -5.77
N ALA A 102 4.27 -10.13 -6.54
CA ALA A 102 3.20 -11.12 -6.38
C ALA A 102 3.55 -12.52 -6.92
N ILE A 103 4.40 -12.59 -7.95
CA ILE A 103 4.71 -13.87 -8.61
C ILE A 103 5.96 -14.55 -8.04
N ILE A 104 6.81 -13.84 -7.29
CA ILE A 104 8.16 -14.30 -6.91
C ILE A 104 8.18 -15.65 -6.20
N GLN A 105 7.24 -15.88 -5.27
CA GLN A 105 7.15 -17.14 -4.53
C GLN A 105 6.80 -18.36 -5.40
N TYR A 106 6.31 -18.13 -6.62
CA TYR A 106 5.92 -19.17 -7.59
C TYR A 106 6.95 -19.34 -8.71
N LEU A 107 8.01 -18.51 -8.76
CA LEU A 107 9.01 -18.60 -9.81
C LEU A 107 10.00 -19.74 -9.53
N PRO A 108 10.19 -20.68 -10.48
CA PRO A 108 11.26 -21.66 -10.36
C PRO A 108 12.63 -20.97 -10.52
N PRO A 109 13.71 -21.52 -9.92
CA PRO A 109 15.07 -20.95 -10.03
C PRO A 109 15.56 -20.73 -11.46
N SER A 110 15.04 -21.49 -12.43
CA SER A 110 15.37 -21.33 -13.85
C SER A 110 14.90 -20.00 -14.47
N LEU A 111 13.93 -19.31 -13.85
CA LEU A 111 13.42 -18.02 -14.31
C LEU A 111 14.01 -16.83 -13.51
N SER A 112 14.85 -17.08 -12.51
CA SER A 112 15.47 -16.02 -11.70
C SER A 112 16.27 -15.01 -12.53
N PRO A 113 17.08 -15.41 -13.53
CA PRO A 113 17.79 -14.44 -14.38
C PRO A 113 16.83 -13.53 -15.16
N GLU A 114 15.73 -14.08 -15.66
CA GLU A 114 14.73 -13.29 -16.39
C GLU A 114 13.97 -12.35 -15.45
N ALA A 115 13.65 -12.78 -14.23
CA ALA A 115 13.02 -11.93 -13.22
C ALA A 115 13.93 -10.75 -12.83
N LEU A 116 15.23 -11.00 -12.69
CA LEU A 116 16.23 -9.95 -12.45
C LEU A 116 16.33 -8.98 -13.63
N GLU A 117 16.34 -9.47 -14.88
CA GLU A 117 16.31 -8.59 -16.06
C GLU A 117 15.07 -7.69 -16.08
N VAL A 118 13.90 -8.24 -15.74
CA VAL A 118 12.66 -7.44 -15.66
C VAL A 118 12.78 -6.39 -14.56
N ALA A 119 13.27 -6.75 -13.37
CA ALA A 119 13.44 -5.82 -12.26
C ALA A 119 14.41 -4.67 -12.62
N ILE A 120 15.57 -4.98 -13.20
CA ILE A 120 16.57 -3.98 -13.62
C ILE A 120 16.01 -3.04 -14.70
N ALA A 121 15.17 -3.56 -15.60
CA ALA A 121 14.59 -2.79 -16.70
C ALA A 121 13.46 -1.83 -16.27
N ILE A 122 13.01 -1.87 -15.01
CA ILE A 122 11.97 -0.96 -14.51
C ILE A 122 12.48 0.49 -14.55
N GLY A 123 11.70 1.35 -15.21
CA GLY A 123 12.05 2.75 -15.44
C GLY A 123 11.94 3.63 -14.20
N GLY A 124 10.98 3.36 -13.30
CA GLY A 124 10.83 4.05 -12.04
C GLY A 124 11.92 3.68 -11.03
N GLU A 125 12.65 4.67 -10.50
CA GLU A 125 13.79 4.43 -9.60
C GLU A 125 13.36 3.71 -8.31
N GLN A 126 12.24 4.13 -7.70
CA GLN A 126 11.69 3.53 -6.49
C GLN A 126 11.12 2.13 -6.78
N GLU A 127 10.37 1.99 -7.88
CA GLU A 127 9.75 0.73 -8.28
C GLU A 127 10.80 -0.33 -8.61
N ARG A 128 11.91 0.07 -9.25
CA ARG A 128 13.05 -0.80 -9.52
C ARG A 128 13.65 -1.35 -8.22
N VAL A 129 13.91 -0.49 -7.23
CA VAL A 129 14.46 -0.96 -5.94
C VAL A 129 13.45 -1.86 -5.23
N ARG A 130 12.16 -1.52 -5.22
CA ARG A 130 11.12 -2.37 -4.64
C ARG A 130 11.13 -3.77 -5.25
N ALA A 131 11.24 -3.86 -6.59
CA ALA A 131 11.34 -5.14 -7.28
C ALA A 131 12.63 -5.89 -6.95
N LEU A 132 13.79 -5.22 -6.91
CA LEU A 132 15.05 -5.87 -6.56
C LEU A 132 15.06 -6.39 -5.12
N VAL A 133 14.51 -5.63 -4.17
CA VAL A 133 14.35 -6.03 -2.77
C VAL A 133 13.43 -7.25 -2.65
N SER A 134 12.33 -7.31 -3.41
CA SER A 134 11.42 -8.47 -3.34
C SER A 134 12.02 -9.75 -3.91
N LEU A 135 13.04 -9.66 -4.77
CA LEU A 135 13.81 -10.81 -5.25
C LEU A 135 14.82 -11.35 -4.22
N ALA A 136 15.31 -10.51 -3.31
CA ALA A 136 16.41 -10.84 -2.39
C ALA A 136 16.22 -12.12 -1.56
N PRO A 137 15.02 -12.46 -1.04
CA PRO A 137 14.81 -13.72 -0.30
C PRO A 137 15.09 -14.99 -1.13
N HIS A 138 14.97 -14.90 -2.46
CA HIS A 138 15.15 -16.02 -3.38
C HIS A 138 16.43 -15.91 -4.23
N LEU A 139 16.99 -14.71 -4.32
CA LEU A 139 18.15 -14.38 -5.14
C LEU A 139 19.05 -13.36 -4.39
N PRO A 140 19.75 -13.75 -3.32
CA PRO A 140 20.53 -12.82 -2.49
C PRO A 140 21.63 -12.07 -3.26
N GLU A 141 22.10 -12.61 -4.37
CA GLU A 141 23.08 -11.97 -5.24
C GLU A 141 22.61 -10.66 -5.88
N VAL A 142 21.31 -10.31 -5.81
CA VAL A 142 20.78 -9.01 -6.30
C VAL A 142 21.00 -7.85 -5.34
N LEU A 143 21.43 -8.13 -4.10
CA LEU A 143 21.57 -7.10 -3.06
C LEU A 143 22.56 -5.98 -3.43
N PRO A 144 23.73 -6.25 -4.05
CA PRO A 144 24.61 -5.19 -4.54
C PRO A 144 23.93 -4.26 -5.55
N GLU A 145 23.23 -4.82 -6.54
CA GLU A 145 22.50 -4.07 -7.55
C GLU A 145 21.33 -3.27 -6.93
N ALA A 146 20.63 -3.86 -5.97
CA ALA A 146 19.55 -3.20 -5.24
C ALA A 146 20.07 -2.00 -4.44
N LEU A 147 21.23 -2.15 -3.78
CA LEU A 147 21.90 -1.08 -3.04
C LEU A 147 22.39 0.04 -3.97
N GLU A 148 23.02 -0.29 -5.10
CA GLU A 148 23.42 0.70 -6.10
C GLU A 148 22.21 1.45 -6.65
N ALA A 149 21.13 0.73 -6.99
CA ALA A 149 19.89 1.33 -7.45
C ALA A 149 19.26 2.26 -6.40
N ALA A 150 19.29 1.88 -5.12
CA ALA A 150 18.81 2.70 -4.01
C ALA A 150 19.62 3.99 -3.88
N ARG A 151 20.96 3.89 -3.88
CA ARG A 151 21.87 5.04 -3.82
C ARG A 151 21.69 6.01 -4.99
N ALA A 152 21.35 5.50 -6.17
CA ALA A 152 21.12 6.29 -7.37
C ALA A 152 19.80 7.08 -7.36
N ILE A 153 18.87 6.81 -6.43
CA ILE A 153 17.59 7.53 -6.35
C ILE A 153 17.84 9.01 -6.08
N ARG A 154 17.23 9.87 -6.91
CA ARG A 154 17.39 11.33 -6.82
C ARG A 154 16.60 11.97 -5.69
N ASN A 155 15.39 11.48 -5.46
CA ASN A 155 14.54 11.99 -4.40
C ASN A 155 15.03 11.46 -3.04
N GLU A 156 15.44 12.35 -2.15
CA GLU A 156 16.09 11.99 -0.88
C GLU A 156 15.19 11.15 0.03
N TYR A 157 13.88 11.43 0.04
CA TYR A 157 12.90 10.62 0.78
C TYR A 157 12.79 9.22 0.21
N GLN A 158 12.63 9.09 -1.11
CA GLN A 158 12.57 7.77 -1.77
C GLN A 158 13.89 7.00 -1.60
N ARG A 159 15.04 7.70 -1.56
CA ARG A 159 16.34 7.08 -1.29
C ARG A 159 16.43 6.55 0.14
N ALA A 160 16.00 7.33 1.14
CA ALA A 160 15.95 6.88 2.52
C ALA A 160 15.01 5.66 2.69
N ASP A 161 13.81 5.70 2.09
CA ASP A 161 12.85 4.60 2.10
C ASP A 161 13.41 3.33 1.42
N ALA A 162 14.07 3.49 0.28
CA ALA A 162 14.72 2.40 -0.44
C ALA A 162 15.84 1.74 0.36
N LEU A 163 16.69 2.54 1.02
CA LEU A 163 17.74 2.03 1.91
C LEU A 163 17.15 1.34 3.15
N ALA A 164 16.07 1.89 3.73
CA ALA A 164 15.34 1.27 4.84
C ALA A 164 14.82 -0.13 4.47
N ARG A 165 14.22 -0.26 3.28
CA ARG A 165 13.69 -1.54 2.76
C ARG A 165 14.76 -2.60 2.52
N LEU A 166 16.02 -2.20 2.32
CA LEU A 166 17.14 -3.13 2.20
C LEU A 166 17.62 -3.67 3.55
N ALA A 167 17.37 -2.96 4.66
CA ALA A 167 17.89 -3.30 5.98
C ALA A 167 17.59 -4.73 6.47
N PRO A 168 16.42 -5.34 6.20
CA PRO A 168 16.17 -6.75 6.55
C PRO A 168 17.16 -7.74 5.92
N HIS A 169 17.78 -7.36 4.80
CA HIS A 169 18.73 -8.19 4.06
C HIS A 169 20.17 -7.66 4.13
N LEU A 170 20.34 -6.39 4.46
CA LEU A 170 21.63 -5.69 4.48
C LEU A 170 21.68 -4.67 5.65
N PRO A 171 21.70 -5.11 6.92
CA PRO A 171 21.58 -4.22 8.09
C PRO A 171 22.64 -3.11 8.15
N GLU A 172 23.81 -3.33 7.56
CA GLU A 172 24.90 -2.35 7.49
C GLU A 172 24.55 -1.06 6.73
N VAL A 173 23.44 -1.01 5.99
CA VAL A 173 22.96 0.19 5.30
C VAL A 173 22.20 1.15 6.21
N LEU A 174 21.85 0.74 7.43
CA LEU A 174 21.04 1.54 8.35
C LEU A 174 21.68 2.89 8.73
N PRO A 175 22.98 2.97 9.05
CA PRO A 175 23.63 4.26 9.28
C PRO A 175 23.56 5.17 8.06
N GLU A 176 23.75 4.63 6.86
CA GLU A 176 23.64 5.39 5.61
C GLU A 176 22.21 5.89 5.38
N ALA A 177 21.21 5.03 5.60
CA ALA A 177 19.80 5.37 5.46
C ALA A 177 19.40 6.50 6.44
N LEU A 178 19.91 6.44 7.67
CA LEU A 178 19.69 7.48 8.68
C LEU A 178 20.39 8.80 8.31
N GLU A 179 21.61 8.77 7.78
CA GLU A 179 22.29 9.99 7.29
C GLU A 179 21.53 10.62 6.11
N VAL A 180 21.03 9.80 5.18
CA VAL A 180 20.17 10.30 4.10
C VAL A 180 18.90 10.92 4.67
N ALA A 181 18.23 10.26 5.62
CA ALA A 181 17.03 10.80 6.27
C ALA A 181 17.32 12.14 6.96
N ARG A 182 18.42 12.24 7.71
CA ARG A 182 18.89 13.46 8.39
C ARG A 182 19.10 14.61 7.40
N ALA A 183 19.65 14.32 6.23
CA ALA A 183 19.95 15.33 5.21
C ALA A 183 18.71 15.86 4.47
N ILE A 184 17.55 15.19 4.54
CA ILE A 184 16.32 15.60 3.85
C ILE A 184 15.93 17.02 4.28
N GLY A 185 15.87 17.97 3.34
CA GLY A 185 15.56 19.37 3.65
C GLY A 185 14.11 19.63 4.09
N ASP A 186 13.15 18.87 3.57
CA ASP A 186 11.74 18.97 3.95
C ASP A 186 11.46 18.18 5.24
N GLU A 187 11.05 18.87 6.30
CA GLU A 187 10.88 18.25 7.63
C GLU A 187 9.78 17.18 7.68
N SER A 188 8.75 17.30 6.85
CA SER A 188 7.73 16.26 6.73
C SER A 188 8.33 15.00 6.12
N ASN A 189 9.02 15.12 5.00
CA ASN A 189 9.72 13.99 4.38
C ASN A 189 10.79 13.40 5.31
N ARG A 190 11.49 14.22 6.09
CA ARG A 190 12.43 13.77 7.14
C ARG A 190 11.72 12.92 8.20
N ALA A 191 10.60 13.41 8.74
CA ALA A 191 9.80 12.66 9.71
C ALA A 191 9.28 11.32 9.15
N ARG A 192 8.84 11.30 7.89
CA ARG A 192 8.40 10.05 7.22
C ARG A 192 9.53 9.08 6.98
N ALA A 193 10.74 9.57 6.67
CA ALA A 193 11.90 8.73 6.52
C ALA A 193 12.29 8.08 7.86
N LEU A 194 12.26 8.84 8.96
CA LEU A 194 12.50 8.29 10.31
C LEU A 194 11.43 7.25 10.71
N GLU A 195 10.16 7.52 10.42
CA GLU A 195 9.06 6.58 10.65
C GLU A 195 9.26 5.26 9.88
N GLY A 196 9.60 5.34 8.59
CA GLY A 196 9.86 4.15 7.77
C GLY A 196 11.11 3.38 8.18
N LEU A 197 12.09 4.06 8.79
CA LEU A 197 13.27 3.42 9.35
C LEU A 197 12.99 2.75 10.70
N ALA A 198 12.06 3.25 11.50
CA ALA A 198 11.82 2.80 12.89
C ALA A 198 11.77 1.27 13.11
N PRO A 199 11.15 0.45 12.24
CA PRO A 199 11.15 -1.01 12.39
C PRO A 199 12.55 -1.65 12.34
N HIS A 200 13.54 -0.94 11.80
CA HIS A 200 14.88 -1.44 11.51
C HIS A 200 15.98 -0.71 12.30
N LEU A 201 15.66 0.23 13.19
CA LEU A 201 16.67 1.07 13.84
C LEU A 201 17.21 0.60 15.21
N PRO A 202 17.04 -0.63 15.74
CA PRO A 202 17.39 -0.90 17.14
C PRO A 202 18.87 -0.61 17.51
N GLU A 203 19.77 -0.60 16.52
CA GLU A 203 21.20 -0.32 16.71
C GLU A 203 21.59 1.18 16.58
N VAL A 204 20.76 2.01 15.94
CA VAL A 204 21.03 3.44 15.65
C VAL A 204 19.94 4.37 16.21
N LEU A 205 19.26 3.91 17.27
CA LEU A 205 18.17 4.62 17.93
C LEU A 205 18.57 5.98 18.53
N PRO A 206 19.73 6.12 19.24
CA PRO A 206 20.11 7.40 19.82
C PRO A 206 20.22 8.49 18.75
N GLU A 207 20.86 8.18 17.62
CA GLU A 207 21.06 9.09 16.50
C GLU A 207 19.72 9.41 15.82
N ALA A 208 18.83 8.44 15.64
CA ALA A 208 17.51 8.67 15.06
C ALA A 208 16.65 9.58 15.94
N LEU A 209 16.73 9.39 17.26
CA LEU A 209 16.05 10.25 18.23
C LEU A 209 16.59 11.68 18.21
N GLU A 210 17.90 11.87 18.06
CA GLU A 210 18.48 13.20 17.86
C GLU A 210 17.97 13.87 16.59
N VAL A 211 17.84 13.13 15.47
CA VAL A 211 17.27 13.67 14.23
C VAL A 211 15.80 14.04 14.42
N ALA A 212 15.01 13.21 15.10
CA ALA A 212 13.61 13.52 15.40
C ALA A 212 13.48 14.79 16.25
N ARG A 213 14.32 14.94 17.30
CA ARG A 213 14.35 16.13 18.17
C ARG A 213 14.77 17.40 17.43
N ALA A 214 15.63 17.28 16.43
CA ALA A 214 16.10 18.40 15.62
C ALA A 214 15.06 18.93 14.61
N ILE A 215 13.89 18.27 14.47
CA ILE A 215 12.80 18.77 13.63
C ILE A 215 12.15 20.00 14.29
N GLY A 216 12.08 21.10 13.54
CA GLY A 216 11.54 22.37 14.00
C GLY A 216 10.02 22.39 14.08
N ASP A 217 9.33 21.93 13.03
CA ASP A 217 7.88 21.83 13.00
C ASP A 217 7.37 20.83 14.03
N GLU A 218 6.48 21.29 14.92
CA GLU A 218 5.98 20.51 16.05
C GLU A 218 5.21 19.26 15.61
N SER A 219 4.47 19.35 14.50
CA SER A 219 3.65 18.25 13.99
C SER A 219 4.54 17.17 13.36
N ASN A 220 5.54 17.58 12.58
CA ASN A 220 6.52 16.66 12.00
C ASN A 220 7.40 16.02 13.07
N ARG A 221 7.80 16.77 14.10
CA ARG A 221 8.55 16.24 15.25
C ARG A 221 7.71 15.19 16.00
N ALA A 222 6.45 15.50 16.30
CA ALA A 222 5.55 14.56 16.96
C ALA A 222 5.36 13.28 16.13
N ARG A 223 5.18 13.39 14.81
CA ARG A 223 5.08 12.21 13.92
C ARG A 223 6.35 11.37 13.95
N ALA A 224 7.52 11.99 13.89
CA ALA A 224 8.79 11.26 13.95
C ALA A 224 8.94 10.50 15.27
N LEU A 225 8.61 11.15 16.40
CA LEU A 225 8.66 10.52 17.72
C LEU A 225 7.61 9.42 17.91
N GLU A 226 6.41 9.57 17.33
CA GLU A 226 5.39 8.52 17.27
C GLU A 226 5.89 7.27 16.53
N GLY A 227 6.48 7.46 15.33
CA GLY A 227 7.05 6.36 14.57
C GLY A 227 8.12 5.60 15.34
N LEU A 228 9.02 6.32 16.02
CA LEU A 228 10.04 5.73 16.88
C LEU A 228 9.44 5.03 18.12
N ALA A 229 8.42 5.62 18.75
CA ALA A 229 7.76 5.07 19.94
C ALA A 229 7.05 3.73 19.67
N SER A 230 6.62 3.48 18.42
CA SER A 230 6.04 2.20 17.99
C SER A 230 6.98 1.01 18.20
N HIS A 231 8.29 1.26 18.18
CA HIS A 231 9.34 0.25 18.32
C HIS A 231 10.21 0.44 19.57
N LEU A 232 10.09 1.60 20.24
CA LEU A 232 10.81 1.93 21.47
C LEU A 232 9.86 2.60 22.48
N PRO A 233 9.18 1.82 23.33
CA PRO A 233 8.20 2.33 24.30
C PRO A 233 8.74 3.40 25.25
N GLU A 234 10.06 3.46 25.46
CA GLU A 234 10.76 4.45 26.29
C GLU A 234 10.64 5.88 25.73
N VAL A 235 10.41 6.05 24.43
CA VAL A 235 10.21 7.34 23.77
C VAL A 235 8.75 7.81 23.85
N LEU A 236 7.81 6.93 24.23
CA LEU A 236 6.38 7.24 24.29
C LEU A 236 6.04 8.48 25.15
N PRO A 237 6.66 8.69 26.35
CA PRO A 237 6.42 9.91 27.12
C PRO A 237 6.84 11.19 26.38
N GLU A 238 7.98 11.14 25.68
CA GLU A 238 8.48 12.28 24.90
C GLU A 238 7.61 12.52 23.66
N ALA A 239 7.18 11.47 22.97
CA ALA A 239 6.24 11.56 21.85
C ALA A 239 4.90 12.18 22.30
N LEU A 240 4.41 11.81 23.48
CA LEU A 240 3.20 12.41 24.07
C LEU A 240 3.37 13.90 24.35
N ASP A 241 4.48 14.29 24.96
CA ASP A 241 4.75 15.69 25.26
C ASP A 241 4.91 16.52 23.98
N ALA A 242 5.58 15.98 22.96
CA ALA A 242 5.66 16.61 21.64
C ALA A 242 4.27 16.76 21.00
N ALA A 243 3.45 15.71 21.02
CA ALA A 243 2.07 15.78 20.50
C ALA A 243 1.24 16.82 21.24
N ARG A 244 1.37 16.94 22.57
CA ARG A 244 0.63 17.92 23.39
C ARG A 244 1.10 19.35 23.19
N ALA A 245 2.36 19.54 22.80
CA ALA A 245 2.94 20.86 22.53
C ALA A 245 2.45 21.49 21.22
N ILE A 246 1.90 20.69 20.29
CA ILE A 246 1.41 21.17 18.98
C ILE A 246 0.40 22.30 19.16
N GLY A 247 0.73 23.48 18.63
CA GLY A 247 -0.14 24.66 18.70
C GLY A 247 -1.49 24.49 17.99
N ASP A 248 -1.50 23.85 16.83
CA ASP A 248 -2.72 23.60 16.04
C ASP A 248 -3.56 22.45 16.64
N GLU A 249 -4.84 22.70 16.91
CA GLU A 249 -5.70 21.71 17.57
C GLU A 249 -6.01 20.47 16.72
N TYR A 250 -6.06 20.61 15.39
CA TYR A 250 -6.33 19.50 14.50
C TYR A 250 -5.11 18.58 14.41
N TYR A 251 -3.92 19.14 14.23
CA TYR A 251 -2.68 18.36 14.21
C TYR A 251 -2.36 17.74 15.58
N ARG A 252 -2.64 18.45 16.68
CA ARG A 252 -2.55 17.90 18.04
C ARG A 252 -3.44 16.67 18.21
N ALA A 253 -4.68 16.76 17.76
CA ALA A 253 -5.63 15.63 17.84
C ALA A 253 -5.21 14.46 16.95
N TYR A 254 -4.65 14.75 15.77
CA TYR A 254 -4.14 13.73 14.87
C TYR A 254 -2.96 12.96 15.50
N ALA A 255 -1.98 13.66 16.08
CA ALA A 255 -0.84 13.05 16.77
C ALA A 255 -1.27 12.23 18.01
N LEU A 256 -2.17 12.78 18.84
CA LEU A 256 -2.69 12.05 20.00
C LEU A 256 -3.50 10.81 19.62
N ARG A 257 -4.19 10.83 18.47
CA ARG A 257 -4.89 9.65 17.94
C ARG A 257 -3.90 8.54 17.61
N GLY A 258 -2.76 8.85 16.98
CA GLY A 258 -1.74 7.87 16.63
C GLY A 258 -1.11 7.20 17.85
N LEU A 259 -0.77 8.00 18.87
CA LEU A 259 -0.17 7.48 20.11
C LEU A 259 -1.13 6.65 20.96
N ILE A 260 -2.45 6.76 20.77
CA ILE A 260 -3.43 6.08 21.63
C ILE A 260 -3.35 4.56 21.54
N GLU A 261 -2.85 4.05 20.42
CA GLU A 261 -2.65 2.62 20.19
C GLU A 261 -1.49 2.06 21.05
N MET A 262 -0.59 2.93 21.52
CA MET A 262 0.61 2.57 22.29
C MET A 262 0.39 2.68 23.81
N PHE A 263 -0.67 3.36 24.24
CA PHE A 263 -0.97 3.51 25.66
C PHE A 263 -1.74 2.32 26.21
N THR A 264 -1.41 1.94 27.45
CA THR A 264 -2.28 1.09 28.26
C THR A 264 -3.16 1.97 29.15
N PRO A 265 -4.40 1.57 29.47
CA PRO A 265 -5.24 2.36 30.38
C PRO A 265 -4.60 2.63 31.74
N SER A 266 -3.75 1.71 32.23
CA SER A 266 -2.97 1.88 33.46
C SER A 266 -1.88 2.97 33.40
N SER A 267 -1.45 3.36 32.21
CA SER A 267 -0.40 4.38 32.00
C SER A 267 -0.96 5.81 31.88
N VAL A 268 -2.28 5.96 31.86
CA VAL A 268 -2.97 7.24 31.66
C VAL A 268 -3.86 7.51 32.87
N ASP A 269 -3.75 8.69 33.47
CA ASP A 269 -4.67 9.11 34.52
C ASP A 269 -5.96 9.71 33.93
N TYR A 270 -7.00 9.81 34.76
CA TYR A 270 -8.29 10.31 34.30
C TYR A 270 -8.25 11.78 33.79
N PRO A 271 -7.52 12.71 34.43
CA PRO A 271 -7.35 14.06 33.88
C PRO A 271 -6.69 14.10 32.50
N LEU A 272 -5.64 13.30 32.27
CA LEU A 272 -5.00 13.19 30.96
C LEU A 272 -5.96 12.62 29.93
N TRP A 273 -6.70 11.56 30.28
CA TRP A 273 -7.77 11.00 29.46
C TRP A 273 -8.80 12.06 29.04
N GLN A 274 -9.31 12.87 29.98
CA GLN A 274 -10.28 13.91 29.69
C GLN A 274 -9.73 14.96 28.72
N LYS A 275 -8.48 15.38 28.91
CA LYS A 275 -7.81 16.34 28.02
C LYS A 275 -7.59 15.76 26.61
N THR A 276 -7.20 14.49 26.52
CA THR A 276 -7.06 13.77 25.25
C THR A 276 -8.39 13.67 24.53
N LEU A 277 -9.46 13.24 25.21
CA LEU A 277 -10.80 13.15 24.61
C LEU A 277 -11.32 14.51 24.11
N HIS A 278 -11.09 15.58 24.89
CA HIS A 278 -11.44 16.94 24.48
C HIS A 278 -10.68 17.37 23.22
N THR A 279 -9.39 17.03 23.14
CA THR A 279 -8.57 17.35 21.96
C THR A 279 -9.03 16.53 20.74
N LEU A 280 -9.30 15.23 20.91
CA LEU A 280 -9.82 14.37 19.84
C LEU A 280 -11.16 14.85 19.27
N ALA A 281 -11.94 15.63 20.02
CA ALA A 281 -13.19 16.22 19.53
C ALA A 281 -13.00 17.26 18.41
N SER A 282 -11.77 17.77 18.19
CA SER A 282 -11.45 18.64 17.05
C SER A 282 -11.34 17.88 15.72
N LEU A 283 -11.25 16.54 15.76
CA LEU A 283 -11.23 15.71 14.56
C LEU A 283 -12.57 15.75 13.82
N THR A 284 -12.52 15.46 12.52
CA THR A 284 -13.75 15.20 11.78
C THR A 284 -14.46 13.97 12.35
N ARG A 285 -15.79 13.94 12.23
CA ARG A 285 -16.60 12.82 12.72
C ARG A 285 -16.10 11.46 12.24
N PRO A 286 -15.77 11.22 10.95
CA PRO A 286 -15.19 9.95 10.53
C PRO A 286 -13.90 9.60 11.28
N LYS A 287 -12.98 10.56 11.42
CA LYS A 287 -11.68 10.35 12.09
C LYS A 287 -11.82 10.09 13.58
N PHE A 288 -12.76 10.75 14.26
CA PHE A 288 -13.07 10.46 15.66
C PHE A 288 -13.65 9.05 15.83
N LEU A 289 -14.57 8.64 14.94
CA LEU A 289 -15.18 7.30 14.99
C LEU A 289 -14.16 6.19 14.71
N GLU A 290 -13.17 6.43 13.84
CA GLU A 290 -12.04 5.52 13.61
C GLU A 290 -11.21 5.29 14.88
N ALA A 291 -11.17 6.25 15.83
CA ALA A 291 -10.42 6.11 17.09
C ALA A 291 -11.18 5.33 18.18
N LEU A 292 -12.50 5.15 18.06
CA LEU A 292 -13.33 4.52 19.10
C LEU A 292 -12.88 3.11 19.53
N PRO A 293 -12.46 2.21 18.61
CA PRO A 293 -11.96 0.89 19.02
C PRO A 293 -10.77 0.98 19.98
N HIS A 294 -9.86 1.93 19.75
CA HIS A 294 -8.68 2.16 20.58
C HIS A 294 -9.00 2.91 21.88
N LEU A 295 -10.09 3.68 21.90
CA LEU A 295 -10.61 4.34 23.10
C LEU A 295 -11.38 3.39 24.04
N ALA A 296 -11.92 2.28 23.52
CA ALA A 296 -12.77 1.37 24.29
C ALA A 296 -12.09 0.80 25.57
N PRO A 297 -10.82 0.38 25.56
CA PRO A 297 -10.13 -0.05 26.78
C PRO A 297 -10.08 1.04 27.86
N PHE A 298 -9.88 2.31 27.49
CA PHE A 298 -9.86 3.44 28.42
C PHE A 298 -11.25 3.73 28.98
N ILE A 299 -12.28 3.70 28.13
CA ILE A 299 -13.67 3.87 28.55
C ILE A 299 -14.06 2.82 29.59
N ILE A 300 -13.71 1.55 29.34
CA ILE A 300 -13.96 0.46 30.29
C ILE A 300 -13.12 0.64 31.57
N HIS A 301 -11.86 1.04 31.45
CA HIS A 301 -10.98 1.24 32.60
C HIS A 301 -11.51 2.32 33.55
N PHE A 302 -11.96 3.47 33.04
CA PHE A 302 -12.43 4.59 33.87
C PHE A 302 -13.90 4.50 34.27
N GLY A 303 -14.76 3.89 33.45
CA GLY A 303 -16.21 3.92 33.64
C GLY A 303 -16.91 2.55 33.53
N GLY A 304 -16.16 1.47 33.37
CA GLY A 304 -16.69 0.12 33.23
C GLY A 304 -17.44 -0.13 31.92
N VAL A 305 -18.04 -1.31 31.80
CA VAL A 305 -18.83 -1.72 30.63
C VAL A 305 -20.03 -0.79 30.41
N GLU A 306 -20.57 -0.18 31.47
CA GLU A 306 -21.70 0.73 31.36
C GLU A 306 -21.34 2.03 30.63
N ALA A 307 -20.16 2.58 30.88
CA ALA A 307 -19.67 3.74 30.12
C ALA A 307 -19.50 3.42 28.64
N LEU A 308 -19.10 2.19 28.28
CA LEU A 308 -19.04 1.76 26.88
C LEU A 308 -20.44 1.69 26.25
N ARG A 309 -21.45 1.18 26.98
CA ARG A 309 -22.85 1.16 26.50
C ARG A 309 -23.39 2.57 26.28
N GLU A 310 -23.17 3.47 27.23
CA GLU A 310 -23.58 4.88 27.10
C GLU A 310 -22.82 5.58 25.97
N THR A 311 -21.55 5.26 25.73
CA THR A 311 -20.80 5.79 24.57
C THR A 311 -21.43 5.35 23.25
N VAL A 312 -21.77 4.06 23.09
CA VAL A 312 -22.44 3.55 21.88
C VAL A 312 -23.80 4.21 21.67
N LYS A 313 -24.55 4.41 22.76
CA LYS A 313 -25.84 5.10 22.74
C LYS A 313 -25.69 6.56 22.33
N ALA A 314 -24.72 7.28 22.90
CA ALA A 314 -24.42 8.66 22.54
C ALA A 314 -24.06 8.80 21.04
N VAL A 315 -23.23 7.89 20.50
CA VAL A 315 -22.92 7.86 19.06
C VAL A 315 -24.20 7.71 18.23
N LYS A 316 -25.10 6.79 18.59
CA LYS A 316 -26.38 6.57 17.88
C LYS A 316 -27.31 7.79 17.98
N ASP A 317 -27.41 8.40 19.15
CA ASP A 317 -28.30 9.53 19.38
C ASP A 317 -27.82 10.79 18.64
N VAL A 318 -26.53 11.10 18.71
CA VAL A 318 -25.93 12.22 17.94
C VAL A 318 -26.01 11.98 16.43
N SER A 319 -25.95 10.72 15.97
CA SER A 319 -26.20 10.38 14.55
C SER A 319 -27.61 10.75 14.08
N ARG A 320 -28.59 10.74 14.98
CA ARG A 320 -29.99 11.03 14.64
C ARG A 320 -30.28 12.53 14.64
N TRP A 321 -29.50 13.32 15.37
CA TRP A 321 -29.70 14.77 15.48
C TRP A 321 -29.29 15.55 14.23
N TRP A 322 -28.32 15.04 13.47
CA TRP A 322 -27.70 15.75 12.34
C TRP A 322 -27.85 14.96 11.02
N LYS A 323 -29.09 14.58 10.68
CA LYS A 323 -29.43 13.99 9.38
C LYS A 323 -29.44 15.01 8.25
#